data_AF-A0A2U1QB28-F1
#
_entry.id   AF-A0A2U1QB28-F1
#
_cell.length_a   1.000
_cell.length_b   1.000
_cell.length_c   1.000
_cell.angle_alpha   90.00
_cell.angle_beta   90.00
_cell.angle_gamma   90.00
#
_symmetry.space_group_name_H-M   'P 1'
#
loop_
_entity.id
_entity.type
_entity.pdbx_description
1 polymer ?
#
loop_
_entity_poly.entity_id
_entity_poly.type
_entity_poly.pdbx_seq_one_letter_code
_entity_poly.pdbx_strand_id
1 'polypeptide(L)'
;MVGEITMICMDNSKWMTEEITWFVNQIRAIELYCERKLKAHPDNLVGIFRMGELDLGFQLYPTKNFQLVKCVLKRFIPSSTRQNLDLLLSLELCTECWFDHKHLDKRIVVFAGGPCKFPSKQLKASVKVLKEGEDTSVVIDVVDFFPVLDDSKADSLKKLVKHMNEQNIFGVDWRKLDTQRGAVLATELKNNANKIAKWTAQAILASADMMKLGYVTRVHPRDHFNHVILAVVGYKAQGVCWPD
;
A
#
# COMPACT_ATOMS: atom_id res chain seq x y z
N MET A 1 -4.46 -18.02 -5.37
CA MET A 1 -3.87 -16.70 -5.70
C MET A 1 -2.62 -16.97 -6.51
N VAL A 2 -2.28 -16.14 -7.48
CA VAL A 2 -0.99 -16.24 -8.19
C VAL A 2 0.10 -15.72 -7.24
N GLY A 3 1.34 -16.21 -7.36
CA GLY A 3 2.45 -15.69 -6.58
C GLY A 3 2.76 -14.23 -6.91
N GLU A 4 3.05 -13.43 -5.89
CA GLU A 4 3.28 -11.99 -6.01
C GLU A 4 4.63 -11.60 -5.39
N ILE A 5 5.37 -10.72 -6.06
CA ILE A 5 6.54 -10.05 -5.49
C ILE A 5 6.15 -8.64 -5.03
N THR A 6 6.27 -8.40 -3.73
CA THR A 6 5.94 -7.10 -3.12
C THR A 6 7.18 -6.36 -2.67
N MET A 7 7.42 -5.19 -3.23
CA MET A 7 8.44 -4.25 -2.77
C MET A 7 7.83 -3.22 -1.82
N ILE A 8 8.35 -3.14 -0.60
CA ILE A 8 7.90 -2.20 0.42
C ILE A 8 8.87 -1.04 0.46
N CYS A 9 8.43 0.11 -0.02
CA CYS A 9 9.18 1.36 0.03
C CYS A 9 8.90 2.04 1.37
N MET A 10 9.90 2.07 2.24
CA MET A 10 9.84 2.59 3.60
C MET A 10 10.40 4.01 3.65
N ASP A 11 9.68 4.91 4.31
CA ASP A 11 10.17 6.21 4.72
C ASP A 11 11.28 6.08 5.79
N ASN A 12 12.46 6.61 5.48
CA ASN A 12 13.60 6.75 6.38
C ASN A 12 14.09 8.21 6.46
N SER A 13 13.22 9.16 6.13
CA SER A 13 13.52 10.60 6.15
C SER A 13 13.66 11.15 7.59
N LYS A 14 14.13 12.40 7.71
CA LYS A 14 14.27 13.09 9.00
C LYS A 14 12.97 13.12 9.81
N TRP A 15 11.81 13.14 9.16
CA TRP A 15 10.51 13.18 9.85
C TRP A 15 10.29 11.94 10.73
N MET A 16 10.90 10.81 10.37
CA MET A 16 10.89 9.59 11.17
C MET A 16 11.81 9.66 12.39
N THR A 17 12.78 10.59 12.43
CA THR A 17 13.64 10.84 13.61
C THR A 17 13.02 11.83 14.59
N GLU A 18 12.24 12.81 14.10
CA GLU A 18 11.62 13.83 14.96
C GLU A 18 10.50 13.23 15.83
N GLU A 19 9.73 12.31 15.27
CA GLU A 19 8.69 11.57 15.99
C GLU A 19 8.92 10.06 15.86
N ILE A 20 9.82 9.54 16.71
CA ILE A 20 10.24 8.13 16.70
C ILE A 20 9.08 7.13 16.82
N THR A 21 7.97 7.55 17.43
CA THR A 21 6.75 6.74 17.53
C THR A 21 6.21 6.35 16.16
N TRP A 22 6.19 7.27 15.18
CA TRP A 22 5.73 6.95 13.82
C TRP A 22 6.63 5.95 13.13
N PHE A 23 7.94 6.07 13.35
CA PHE A 23 8.91 5.15 12.80
C PHE A 23 8.76 3.73 13.39
N VAL A 24 8.58 3.62 14.72
CA VAL A 24 8.31 2.33 15.39
C VAL A 24 6.99 1.72 14.89
N ASN A 25 5.97 2.54 14.77
CA ASN A 25 4.64 2.17 14.27
C ASN A 25 4.69 1.69 12.80
N GLN A 26 5.46 2.38 11.96
CA GLN A 26 5.71 2.00 10.58
C GLN A 26 6.41 0.65 10.50
N ILE A 27 7.47 0.42 11.28
CA ILE A 27 8.16 -0.88 11.37
C ILE A 27 7.15 -1.98 11.74
N ARG A 28 6.31 -1.74 12.75
CA ARG A 28 5.34 -2.72 13.22
C ARG A 28 4.29 -3.05 12.16
N ALA A 29 3.83 -2.04 11.43
CA ALA A 29 2.89 -2.21 10.32
C ALA A 29 3.51 -3.01 9.16
N ILE A 30 4.76 -2.70 8.79
CA ILE A 30 5.50 -3.42 7.74
C ILE A 30 5.75 -4.87 8.17
N GLU A 31 6.17 -5.12 9.42
CA GLU A 31 6.38 -6.45 9.97
C GLU A 31 5.12 -7.31 9.85
N LEU A 32 3.98 -6.79 10.29
CA LEU A 32 2.70 -7.48 10.21
C LEU A 32 2.28 -7.72 8.75
N TYR A 33 2.45 -6.73 7.88
CA TYR A 33 2.12 -6.86 6.47
C TYR A 33 2.94 -7.96 5.79
N CYS A 34 4.27 -7.97 6.00
CA CYS A 34 5.17 -8.99 5.49
C CYS A 34 4.80 -10.39 5.98
N GLU A 35 4.49 -10.54 7.26
CA GLU A 35 4.10 -11.82 7.84
C GLU A 35 2.88 -12.40 7.14
N ARG A 36 1.83 -11.58 6.97
CA ARG A 36 0.58 -12.00 6.36
C ARG A 36 0.75 -12.28 4.88
N LYS A 37 1.51 -11.44 4.16
CA LYS A 37 1.79 -11.65 2.73
C LYS A 37 2.56 -12.94 2.47
N LEU A 38 3.59 -13.24 3.26
CA LEU A 38 4.36 -14.49 3.10
C LEU A 38 3.53 -15.73 3.46
N LYS A 39 2.61 -15.63 4.43
CA LYS A 39 1.69 -16.72 4.78
C LYS A 39 0.59 -16.94 3.74
N ALA A 40 0.18 -15.90 3.01
CA ALA A 40 -0.95 -15.95 2.09
C ALA A 40 -0.68 -16.83 0.85
N HIS A 41 0.57 -16.95 0.39
CA HIS A 41 0.91 -17.80 -0.75
C HIS A 41 2.40 -18.23 -0.72
N PRO A 42 2.72 -19.50 -1.02
CA PRO A 42 4.09 -20.03 -0.93
C PRO A 42 5.10 -19.37 -1.87
N ASP A 43 4.64 -18.78 -2.96
CA ASP A 43 5.48 -18.07 -3.94
C ASP A 43 5.58 -16.58 -3.71
N ASN A 44 4.96 -16.05 -2.65
CA ASN A 44 5.08 -14.65 -2.34
C ASN A 44 6.50 -14.30 -1.88
N LEU A 45 6.98 -13.16 -2.35
CA LEU A 45 8.27 -12.58 -1.98
C LEU A 45 8.05 -11.17 -1.46
N VAL A 46 8.80 -10.79 -0.43
CA VAL A 46 8.78 -9.42 0.10
C VAL A 46 10.19 -8.84 0.11
N GLY A 47 10.34 -7.60 -0.36
CA GLY A 47 11.57 -6.82 -0.28
C GLY A 47 11.34 -5.47 0.40
N ILE A 48 12.40 -4.85 0.88
CA ILE A 48 12.35 -3.54 1.56
C ILE A 48 13.31 -2.57 0.85
N PHE A 49 12.78 -1.41 0.48
CA PHE A 49 13.49 -0.33 -0.19
C PHE A 49 13.40 0.95 0.63
N ARG A 50 14.47 1.75 0.66
CA ARG A 50 14.56 3.01 1.41
C ARG A 50 14.32 4.19 0.48
N MET A 51 13.56 5.20 0.93
CA MET A 51 13.08 6.31 0.08
C MET A 51 13.65 7.70 0.39
N GLY A 52 14.56 7.83 1.35
CA GLY A 52 15.16 9.11 1.72
C GLY A 52 16.11 9.63 0.64
N GLU A 53 15.97 10.90 0.20
CA GLU A 53 16.63 11.50 -0.97
C GLU A 53 18.15 11.26 -1.12
N LEU A 54 18.94 11.05 -0.05
CA LEU A 54 20.36 10.66 -0.12
C LEU A 54 20.69 9.36 0.63
N ASP A 55 19.67 8.59 1.00
CA ASP A 55 19.78 7.24 1.59
C ASP A 55 18.82 6.27 0.89
N LEU A 56 18.66 6.44 -0.43
CA LEU A 56 17.90 5.57 -1.31
C LEU A 56 18.63 4.24 -1.49
N GLY A 57 17.87 3.14 -1.56
CA GLY A 57 18.40 1.85 -1.99
C GLY A 57 17.77 0.66 -1.30
N PHE A 58 18.17 -0.53 -1.73
CA PHE A 58 17.70 -1.79 -1.18
C PHE A 58 18.20 -1.98 0.25
N GLN A 59 17.25 -2.10 1.17
CA GLN A 59 17.53 -2.56 2.53
C GLN A 59 17.46 -4.09 2.61
N LEU A 60 16.56 -4.69 1.82
CA LEU A 60 16.38 -6.13 1.72
C LEU A 60 15.88 -6.48 0.33
N TYR A 61 16.62 -7.34 -0.37
CA TYR A 61 16.17 -7.94 -1.61
C TYR A 61 15.00 -8.91 -1.36
N PRO A 62 14.13 -9.15 -2.36
CA PRO A 62 12.98 -10.03 -2.25
C PRO A 62 13.32 -11.38 -1.59
N THR A 63 12.63 -11.73 -0.51
CA THR A 63 12.89 -12.95 0.26
C THR A 63 11.60 -13.61 0.73
N LYS A 64 11.67 -14.93 0.95
CA LYS A 64 10.62 -15.71 1.65
C LYS A 64 10.86 -15.77 3.17
N ASN A 65 12.05 -15.37 3.64
CA ASN A 65 12.45 -15.56 5.04
C ASN A 65 11.93 -14.42 5.93
N PHE A 66 10.81 -14.67 6.62
CA PHE A 66 10.23 -13.69 7.55
C PHE A 66 11.16 -13.34 8.73
N GLN A 67 12.01 -14.27 9.18
CA GLN A 67 12.95 -13.97 10.27
C GLN A 67 14.02 -12.99 9.82
N LEU A 68 14.49 -13.08 8.57
CA LEU A 68 15.40 -12.10 7.99
C LEU A 68 14.75 -10.72 7.91
N VAL A 69 13.50 -10.66 7.43
CA VAL A 69 12.70 -9.42 7.40
C VAL A 69 12.63 -8.77 8.79
N LYS A 70 12.31 -9.55 9.83
CA LYS A 70 12.27 -9.08 11.22
C LYS A 70 13.62 -8.54 11.70
N CYS A 71 14.71 -9.25 11.42
CA CYS A 71 16.05 -8.83 11.82
C CYS A 71 16.46 -7.51 11.15
N VAL A 72 16.14 -7.37 9.87
CA VAL A 72 16.44 -6.15 9.10
C VAL A 72 15.64 -4.96 9.62
N LEU A 73 14.32 -5.12 9.80
CA LEU A 73 13.45 -4.06 10.29
C LEU A 73 13.85 -3.57 11.68
N LYS A 74 14.22 -4.49 12.59
CA LYS A 74 14.64 -4.14 13.96
C LYS A 74 15.97 -3.40 14.04
N ARG A 75 16.84 -3.57 13.04
CA ARG A 75 18.15 -2.91 12.96
C ARG A 75 18.09 -1.60 12.18
N PHE A 76 16.93 -1.24 11.65
CA PHE A 76 16.78 -0.07 10.82
C PHE A 76 16.90 1.19 11.67
N ILE A 77 17.70 2.14 11.19
CA ILE A 77 17.87 3.45 11.81
C ILE A 77 17.45 4.49 10.76
N PRO A 78 16.48 5.37 11.06
CA PRO A 78 16.09 6.42 10.14
C PRO A 78 17.24 7.42 9.96
N SER A 79 17.34 7.99 8.76
CA SER A 79 18.43 8.90 8.46
C SER A 79 18.28 10.22 9.22
N SER A 80 19.37 10.69 9.83
CA SER A 80 19.41 11.95 10.60
C SER A 80 19.57 13.20 9.73
N THR A 81 19.73 13.05 8.41
CA THR A 81 19.92 14.16 7.47
C THR A 81 18.58 14.79 7.07
N ARG A 82 18.52 16.14 7.02
CA ARG A 82 17.34 16.92 6.57
C ARG A 82 16.99 16.61 5.11
N GLN A 83 16.26 15.52 4.86
CA GLN A 83 15.91 15.05 3.53
C GLN A 83 14.40 14.84 3.39
N ASN A 84 13.88 15.14 2.19
CA ASN A 84 12.53 14.80 1.80
C ASN A 84 12.49 13.36 1.26
N LEU A 85 11.29 12.88 0.94
CA LEU A 85 11.11 11.63 0.22
C LEU A 85 11.30 11.82 -1.28
N ASP A 86 12.15 10.99 -1.90
CA ASP A 86 12.27 10.87 -3.35
C ASP A 86 11.48 9.65 -3.84
N LEU A 87 10.16 9.85 -3.98
CA LEU A 87 9.28 8.76 -4.34
C LEU A 87 9.53 8.29 -5.78
N LEU A 88 9.71 9.20 -6.75
CA LEU A 88 9.78 8.83 -8.16
C LEU A 88 11.01 7.98 -8.45
N LEU A 89 12.19 8.40 -7.98
CA LEU A 89 13.41 7.64 -8.15
C LEU A 89 13.36 6.30 -7.39
N SER A 90 12.76 6.29 -6.18
CA SER A 90 12.58 5.04 -5.43
C SER A 90 11.72 4.02 -6.17
N LEU A 91 10.67 4.48 -6.87
CA LEU A 91 9.80 3.60 -7.65
C LEU A 91 10.55 3.02 -8.85
N GLU A 92 11.31 3.84 -9.58
CA GLU A 92 12.11 3.37 -10.72
C GLU A 92 13.15 2.33 -10.29
N LEU A 93 13.95 2.64 -9.26
CA LEU A 93 15.02 1.76 -8.79
C LEU A 93 14.48 0.47 -8.14
N CYS A 94 13.34 0.52 -7.44
CA CYS A 94 12.81 -0.69 -6.80
C CYS A 94 12.37 -1.74 -7.82
N THR A 95 12.05 -1.37 -9.06
CA THR A 95 11.68 -2.33 -10.11
C THR A 95 12.86 -3.15 -10.61
N GLU A 96 14.10 -2.67 -10.43
CA GLU A 96 15.30 -3.37 -10.89
C GLU A 96 15.46 -4.74 -10.22
N CYS A 97 14.92 -4.95 -9.02
CA CYS A 97 15.03 -6.23 -8.31
C CYS A 97 14.09 -7.33 -8.84
N TRP A 98 13.23 -7.03 -9.83
CA TRP A 98 12.27 -7.99 -10.36
C TRP A 98 12.81 -8.86 -11.48
N PHE A 99 14.05 -8.62 -11.93
CA PHE A 99 14.67 -9.28 -13.09
C PHE A 99 14.60 -10.82 -13.04
N ASP A 100 14.77 -11.43 -11.87
CA ASP A 100 14.73 -12.89 -11.67
C ASP A 100 13.32 -13.46 -11.46
N HIS A 101 12.29 -12.62 -11.41
CA HIS A 101 10.96 -12.99 -10.93
C HIS A 101 9.83 -12.66 -11.91
N LYS A 102 10.10 -12.54 -13.21
CA LYS A 102 9.15 -12.07 -14.25
C LYS A 102 7.76 -12.73 -14.24
N HIS A 103 7.66 -13.98 -13.80
CA HIS A 103 6.42 -14.76 -13.75
C HIS A 103 5.48 -14.40 -12.59
N LEU A 104 5.93 -13.61 -11.60
CA LEU A 104 5.14 -13.20 -10.44
C LEU A 104 4.49 -11.84 -10.67
N ASP A 105 3.28 -11.67 -10.14
CA ASP A 105 2.58 -10.38 -10.11
C ASP A 105 3.42 -9.35 -9.34
N LYS A 106 3.44 -8.10 -9.81
CA LYS A 106 4.29 -7.03 -9.25
C LYS A 106 3.49 -6.08 -8.39
N ARG A 107 3.95 -5.87 -7.15
CA ARG A 107 3.36 -4.88 -6.23
C ARG A 107 4.42 -4.00 -5.60
N ILE A 108 4.12 -2.70 -5.51
CA ILE A 108 4.88 -1.74 -4.71
C ILE A 108 3.97 -1.19 -3.61
N VAL A 109 4.42 -1.22 -2.37
CA VAL A 109 3.73 -0.64 -1.21
C VAL A 109 4.58 0.48 -0.63
N VAL A 110 4.08 1.71 -0.72
CA VAL A 110 4.75 2.93 -0.32
C VAL A 110 4.23 3.35 1.05
N PHE A 111 5.12 3.40 2.03
CA PHE A 111 4.88 4.03 3.32
C PHE A 111 5.45 5.45 3.26
N ALA A 112 4.60 6.47 3.12
CA ALA A 112 5.00 7.87 3.01
C ALA A 112 4.60 8.70 4.24
N GLY A 113 5.56 9.04 5.11
CA GLY A 113 5.32 9.92 6.25
C GLY A 113 5.71 11.37 5.95
N GLY A 114 6.94 11.60 5.49
CA GLY A 114 7.47 12.91 5.16
C GLY A 114 6.84 13.56 3.92
N PRO A 115 7.16 14.84 3.67
CA PRO A 115 6.82 15.52 2.43
C PRO A 115 7.53 14.85 1.25
N CYS A 116 6.79 14.72 0.16
CA CYS A 116 7.26 14.12 -1.09
C CYS A 116 7.36 15.22 -2.16
N LYS A 117 8.48 15.26 -2.90
CA LYS A 117 8.58 16.15 -4.07
C LYS A 117 7.85 15.51 -5.26
N PHE A 118 6.88 16.23 -5.82
CA PHE A 118 6.07 15.75 -6.95
C PHE A 118 6.04 16.75 -8.12
N PRO A 119 7.11 16.86 -8.92
CA PRO A 119 7.02 17.56 -10.20
C PRO A 119 6.13 16.77 -11.17
N SER A 120 4.98 17.34 -11.50
CA SER A 120 3.93 16.73 -12.36
C SER A 120 4.42 16.26 -13.74
N LYS A 121 5.48 16.86 -14.27
CA LYS A 121 6.13 16.45 -15.53
C LYS A 121 6.88 15.13 -15.40
N GLN A 122 7.58 14.90 -14.29
CA GLN A 122 8.36 13.67 -14.07
C GLN A 122 7.43 12.49 -13.77
N LEU A 123 6.29 12.73 -13.11
CA LEU A 123 5.31 11.67 -12.80
C LEU A 123 4.89 10.88 -14.06
N LYS A 124 4.61 11.55 -15.18
CA LYS A 124 4.21 10.88 -16.41
C LYS A 124 5.34 10.03 -17.01
N ALA A 125 6.58 10.48 -16.89
CA ALA A 125 7.75 9.74 -17.36
C ALA A 125 7.98 8.49 -16.50
N SER A 126 7.98 8.61 -15.18
CA SER A 126 8.15 7.48 -14.28
C SER A 126 6.99 6.48 -14.40
N VAL A 127 5.74 6.94 -14.49
CA VAL A 127 4.58 6.05 -14.75
C VAL A 127 4.74 5.29 -16.06
N LYS A 128 5.27 5.95 -17.10
CA LYS A 128 5.53 5.30 -18.38
C LYS A 128 6.59 4.21 -18.23
N VAL A 129 7.72 4.49 -17.57
CA VAL A 129 8.76 3.48 -17.27
C VAL A 129 8.20 2.30 -16.51
N LEU A 130 7.38 2.55 -15.48
CA LEU A 130 6.76 1.51 -14.65
C LEU A 130 5.70 0.67 -15.37
N LYS A 131 5.08 1.20 -16.45
CA LYS A 131 4.10 0.49 -17.27
C LYS A 131 4.71 -0.19 -18.50
N GLU A 132 5.82 0.33 -19.00
CA GLU A 132 6.54 -0.22 -20.17
C GLU A 132 7.50 -1.35 -19.79
N GLY A 133 7.82 -1.50 -18.50
CA GLY A 133 8.64 -2.59 -17.97
C GLY A 133 7.93 -3.94 -17.91
N GLU A 134 7.93 -4.68 -19.01
CA GLU A 134 7.56 -6.10 -19.18
C GLU A 134 6.09 -6.51 -18.87
N ASP A 135 5.70 -7.69 -19.38
CA ASP A 135 4.33 -8.28 -19.52
C ASP A 135 3.46 -8.40 -18.23
N THR A 136 3.87 -7.82 -17.10
CA THR A 136 3.13 -7.85 -15.84
C THR A 136 2.76 -6.45 -15.35
N SER A 137 1.46 -6.19 -15.17
CA SER A 137 0.98 -4.92 -14.62
C SER A 137 1.47 -4.70 -13.19
N VAL A 138 2.14 -3.56 -12.95
CA VAL A 138 2.59 -3.15 -11.61
C VAL A 138 1.45 -2.47 -10.85
N VAL A 139 1.13 -2.99 -9.66
CA VAL A 139 0.17 -2.36 -8.74
C VAL A 139 0.91 -1.54 -7.69
N ILE A 140 0.48 -0.29 -7.47
CA ILE A 140 1.06 0.60 -6.45
C ILE A 140 0.06 0.94 -5.36
N ASP A 141 0.51 0.80 -4.11
CA ASP A 141 -0.25 1.05 -2.90
C ASP A 141 0.43 2.11 -2.06
N VAL A 142 -0.34 3.04 -1.51
CA VAL A 142 0.22 4.13 -0.71
C VAL A 142 -0.45 4.17 0.66
N VAL A 143 0.37 3.95 1.68
CA VAL A 143 0.08 4.21 3.09
C VAL A 143 0.66 5.58 3.43
N ASP A 144 -0.20 6.59 3.44
CA ASP A 144 0.13 7.95 3.87
C ASP A 144 -0.16 8.07 5.37
N PHE A 145 0.89 8.29 6.17
CA PHE A 145 0.83 8.33 7.63
C PHE A 145 1.75 9.45 8.17
N PHE A 146 1.20 10.65 8.30
CA PHE A 146 1.75 11.77 9.09
C PHE A 146 0.71 12.89 9.01
N PRO A 147 0.52 13.74 10.04
CA PRO A 147 -0.41 14.85 9.94
C PRO A 147 -0.07 15.76 8.76
N VAL A 148 -1.10 16.01 7.94
CA VAL A 148 -1.03 16.76 6.68
C VAL A 148 -0.59 18.19 6.99
N LEU A 149 0.64 18.55 6.60
CA LEU A 149 1.06 19.96 6.58
C LEU A 149 0.53 20.68 5.32
N ASP A 150 0.20 19.95 4.25
CA ASP A 150 -0.36 20.50 3.01
C ASP A 150 -1.21 19.48 2.23
N ASP A 151 -2.41 19.87 1.78
CA ASP A 151 -3.31 19.06 0.92
C ASP A 151 -2.66 18.62 -0.41
N SER A 152 -1.59 19.30 -0.82
CA SER A 152 -0.85 19.05 -2.05
C SER A 152 -0.19 17.66 -2.11
N LYS A 153 0.29 17.12 -0.98
CA LYS A 153 0.90 15.77 -0.89
C LYS A 153 -0.15 14.70 -1.18
N ALA A 154 -1.28 14.77 -0.47
CA ALA A 154 -2.35 13.79 -0.57
C ALA A 154 -2.90 13.72 -2.00
N ASP A 155 -3.08 14.87 -2.65
CA ASP A 155 -3.58 14.91 -4.04
C ASP A 155 -2.56 14.39 -5.06
N SER A 156 -1.27 14.59 -4.81
CA SER A 156 -0.21 14.03 -5.65
C SER A 156 -0.13 12.51 -5.55
N LEU A 157 -0.24 11.97 -4.33
CA LEU A 157 -0.29 10.52 -4.09
C LEU A 157 -1.56 9.89 -4.69
N LYS A 158 -2.72 10.54 -4.54
CA LYS A 158 -3.97 10.10 -5.21
C LYS A 158 -3.81 10.07 -6.73
N LYS A 159 -3.16 11.09 -7.31
CA LYS A 159 -2.86 11.13 -8.76
C LYS A 159 -1.96 9.96 -9.16
N LEU A 160 -0.86 9.69 -8.44
CA LEU A 160 0.03 8.56 -8.72
C LEU A 160 -0.73 7.23 -8.73
N VAL A 161 -1.47 6.93 -7.65
CA VAL A 161 -2.25 5.69 -7.53
C VAL A 161 -3.25 5.56 -8.67
N LYS A 162 -3.93 6.65 -9.05
CA LYS A 162 -4.88 6.66 -10.16
C LYS A 162 -4.23 6.38 -11.52
N HIS A 163 -3.01 6.85 -11.75
CA HIS A 163 -2.32 6.62 -13.02
C HIS A 163 -1.73 5.21 -13.12
N MET A 164 -1.27 4.64 -12.00
CA MET A 164 -0.65 3.32 -11.95
C MET A 164 -1.67 2.19 -11.95
N ASN A 165 -2.67 2.28 -11.07
CA ASN A 165 -3.68 1.25 -10.96
C ASN A 165 -4.80 1.55 -11.96
N GLU A 166 -4.67 0.98 -13.17
CA GLU A 166 -5.79 0.94 -14.11
C GLU A 166 -6.95 0.17 -13.47
N GLN A 167 -8.12 0.80 -13.41
CA GLN A 167 -9.29 0.18 -12.79
C GLN A 167 -9.81 -0.96 -13.66
N ASN A 168 -9.25 -2.16 -13.50
CA ASN A 168 -9.97 -3.38 -13.85
C ASN A 168 -10.98 -3.65 -12.74
N ILE A 169 -12.15 -3.00 -12.85
CA ILE A 169 -13.31 -3.33 -12.04
C ILE A 169 -13.76 -4.72 -12.48
N PHE A 170 -13.33 -5.76 -11.76
CA PHE A 170 -13.94 -7.07 -11.90
C PHE A 170 -15.39 -6.97 -11.40
N GLY A 171 -16.33 -6.99 -12.35
CA GLY A 171 -17.74 -6.68 -12.11
C GLY A 171 -18.47 -7.83 -11.43
N VAL A 172 -18.67 -7.69 -10.12
CA VAL A 172 -19.80 -8.32 -9.42
C VAL A 172 -20.86 -7.24 -9.24
N ASP A 173 -22.12 -7.55 -9.53
CA ASP A 173 -23.24 -6.65 -9.27
C ASP A 173 -23.44 -6.51 -7.76
N TRP A 174 -22.75 -5.53 -7.18
CA TRP A 174 -22.62 -5.26 -5.74
C TRP A 174 -23.95 -4.92 -5.05
N ARG A 175 -25.02 -4.67 -5.82
CA ARG A 175 -26.40 -4.52 -5.28
C ARG A 175 -26.99 -5.83 -4.78
N LYS A 176 -26.42 -6.99 -5.15
CA LYS A 176 -26.80 -8.30 -4.61
C LYS A 176 -26.10 -8.61 -3.30
N LEU A 177 -25.90 -7.60 -2.45
CA LEU A 177 -25.26 -7.75 -1.15
C LEU A 177 -26.03 -8.78 -0.29
N ASP A 178 -27.35 -8.78 -0.31
CA ASP A 178 -28.16 -9.72 0.47
C ASP A 178 -27.98 -11.19 0.06
N THR A 179 -27.69 -11.46 -1.21
CA THR A 179 -27.54 -12.82 -1.73
C THR A 179 -26.08 -13.27 -1.84
N GLN A 180 -25.14 -12.34 -2.02
CA GLN A 180 -23.73 -12.62 -2.32
C GLN A 180 -22.76 -11.80 -1.47
N ARG A 181 -23.12 -11.44 -0.23
CA ARG A 181 -22.29 -10.70 0.75
C ARG A 181 -20.81 -11.09 0.72
N GLY A 182 -20.51 -12.38 0.81
CA GLY A 182 -19.14 -12.90 0.84
C GLY A 182 -18.37 -12.68 -0.47
N ALA A 183 -19.03 -12.90 -1.62
CA ALA A 183 -18.41 -12.69 -2.92
C ALA A 183 -18.20 -11.21 -3.22
N VAL A 184 -19.16 -10.35 -2.86
CA VAL A 184 -19.01 -8.89 -2.97
C VAL A 184 -17.88 -8.41 -2.07
N LEU A 185 -17.82 -8.87 -0.81
CA LEU A 185 -16.71 -8.53 0.09
C LEU A 185 -15.38 -9.02 -0.45
N ALA A 186 -15.26 -10.25 -0.94
CA ALA A 186 -14.00 -10.78 -1.47
C ALA A 186 -13.56 -10.03 -2.74
N THR A 187 -14.48 -9.68 -3.62
CA THR A 187 -14.21 -8.86 -4.81
C THR A 187 -13.81 -7.44 -4.41
N GLU A 188 -14.47 -6.83 -3.42
CA GLU A 188 -14.07 -5.51 -2.90
C GLU A 188 -12.74 -5.55 -2.16
N LEU A 189 -12.47 -6.60 -1.40
CA LEU A 189 -11.16 -6.86 -0.80
C LEU A 189 -10.09 -7.06 -1.86
N LYS A 190 -10.41 -7.61 -3.02
CA LYS A 190 -9.47 -7.77 -4.13
C LYS A 190 -9.26 -6.45 -4.89
N ASN A 191 -10.34 -5.74 -5.19
CA ASN A 191 -10.34 -4.50 -6.00
C ASN A 191 -9.85 -3.27 -5.19
N ASN A 192 -10.12 -3.25 -3.89
CA ASN A 192 -9.78 -2.16 -2.96
C ASN A 192 -8.88 -2.65 -1.81
N ALA A 193 -8.16 -3.77 -1.99
CA ALA A 193 -7.25 -4.37 -1.01
C ALA A 193 -6.40 -3.33 -0.30
N ASN A 194 -5.96 -2.33 -1.05
CA ASN A 194 -4.96 -1.36 -0.66
C ASN A 194 -5.57 -0.24 0.19
N LYS A 195 -6.83 0.14 -0.10
CA LYS A 195 -7.59 1.05 0.77
C LYS A 195 -7.91 0.36 2.09
N ILE A 196 -8.30 -0.91 2.04
CA ILE A 196 -8.61 -1.69 3.23
C ILE A 196 -7.35 -1.96 4.06
N ALA A 197 -6.21 -2.27 3.43
CA ALA A 197 -4.92 -2.40 4.10
C ALA A 197 -4.50 -1.08 4.76
N LYS A 198 -4.68 0.06 4.07
CA LYS A 198 -4.43 1.39 4.65
C LYS A 198 -5.32 1.66 5.86
N TRP A 199 -6.63 1.46 5.75
CA TRP A 199 -7.56 1.65 6.87
C TRP A 199 -7.28 0.70 8.01
N THR A 200 -6.90 -0.55 7.71
CA THR A 200 -6.50 -1.56 8.69
C THR A 200 -5.22 -1.13 9.43
N ALA A 201 -4.19 -0.69 8.70
CA ALA A 201 -2.97 -0.16 9.30
C ALA A 201 -3.29 1.05 10.19
N GLN A 202 -4.08 2.01 9.69
CA GLN A 202 -4.51 3.18 10.47
C GLN A 202 -5.31 2.79 11.72
N ALA A 203 -6.21 1.81 11.64
CA ALA A 203 -6.96 1.30 12.78
C ALA A 203 -6.04 0.64 13.82
N ILE A 204 -5.06 -0.15 13.38
CA ILE A 204 -4.04 -0.75 14.27
C ILE A 204 -3.20 0.34 14.94
N LEU A 205 -2.77 1.35 14.18
CA LEU A 205 -1.99 2.48 14.70
C LEU A 205 -2.78 3.31 15.72
N ALA A 206 -4.09 3.47 15.50
CA ALA A 206 -5.00 4.15 16.41
C ALA A 206 -5.40 3.28 17.64
N SER A 207 -4.88 2.05 17.76
CA SER A 207 -5.30 1.08 18.78
C SER A 207 -6.82 0.83 18.79
N ALA A 208 -7.45 0.84 17.60
CA ALA A 208 -8.87 0.54 17.46
C ALA A 208 -9.11 -0.98 17.40
N ASP A 209 -9.94 -1.50 18.31
CA ASP A 209 -10.25 -2.94 18.36
C ASP A 209 -11.08 -3.44 17.16
N MET A 210 -11.99 -2.59 16.69
CA MET A 210 -12.91 -2.91 15.61
C MET A 210 -12.86 -1.89 14.47
N MET A 211 -12.96 -2.40 13.25
CA MET A 211 -13.16 -1.61 12.04
C MET A 211 -14.50 -2.00 11.42
N LYS A 212 -15.33 -1.01 11.06
CA LYS A 212 -16.63 -1.23 10.41
C LYS A 212 -16.57 -0.80 8.95
N LEU A 213 -16.99 -1.68 8.05
CA LEU A 213 -17.14 -1.40 6.62
C LEU A 213 -18.62 -1.17 6.30
N GLY A 214 -18.95 0.03 5.83
CA GLY A 214 -20.29 0.40 5.38
C GLY A 214 -20.44 0.30 3.87
N TYR A 215 -21.47 -0.39 3.40
CA TYR A 215 -21.83 -0.47 1.99
C TYR A 215 -22.91 0.57 1.69
N VAL A 216 -22.56 1.56 0.87
CA VAL A 216 -23.46 2.70 0.56
C VAL A 216 -23.72 2.71 -0.94
N THR A 217 -24.98 2.84 -1.32
CA THR A 217 -25.40 3.02 -2.72
C THR A 217 -26.24 4.27 -2.89
N ARG A 218 -26.33 4.78 -4.11
CA ARG A 218 -27.29 5.83 -4.44
C ARG A 218 -28.68 5.22 -4.49
N VAL A 219 -29.69 5.96 -4.01
CA VAL A 219 -31.10 5.54 -4.09
C VAL A 219 -31.47 5.29 -5.56
N HIS A 220 -31.02 6.17 -6.45
CA HIS A 220 -31.12 6.01 -7.90
C HIS A 220 -29.75 6.26 -8.56
N PRO A 221 -29.30 5.51 -9.59
CA PRO A 221 -27.99 5.72 -10.21
C PRO A 221 -27.71 7.16 -10.65
N ARG A 222 -28.76 7.84 -11.10
CA ARG A 222 -28.74 9.25 -11.56
C ARG A 222 -28.84 10.29 -10.44
N ASP A 223 -29.14 9.87 -9.22
CA ASP A 223 -29.27 10.78 -8.08
C ASP A 223 -27.92 10.85 -7.34
N HIS A 224 -27.32 12.03 -7.33
CA HIS A 224 -26.01 12.25 -6.71
C HIS A 224 -26.10 12.63 -5.23
N PHE A 225 -27.30 12.97 -4.74
CA PHE A 225 -27.50 13.55 -3.42
C PHE A 225 -28.00 12.49 -2.44
N ASN A 226 -28.95 11.65 -2.85
CA ASN A 226 -29.57 10.68 -1.96
C ASN A 226 -28.86 9.32 -2.00
N HIS A 227 -28.40 8.88 -0.84
CA HIS A 227 -27.72 7.60 -0.64
C HIS A 227 -28.44 6.76 0.42
N VAL A 228 -28.39 5.44 0.25
CA VAL A 228 -28.91 4.45 1.18
C VAL A 228 -27.78 3.51 1.63
N ILE A 229 -27.75 3.23 2.92
CA ILE A 229 -26.82 2.26 3.51
C ILE A 229 -27.44 0.88 3.32
N LEU A 230 -26.76 -0.01 2.61
CA LEU A 230 -27.19 -1.38 2.36
C LEU A 230 -26.86 -2.29 3.55
N ALA A 231 -25.64 -2.18 4.06
CA ALA A 231 -25.21 -2.92 5.25
C ALA A 231 -24.01 -2.25 5.90
N VAL A 232 -23.78 -2.60 7.17
CA VAL A 232 -22.55 -2.32 7.89
C VAL A 232 -22.04 -3.63 8.47
N VAL A 233 -20.79 -3.97 8.18
CA VAL A 233 -20.16 -5.19 8.68
C VAL A 233 -18.96 -4.81 9.56
N GLY A 234 -18.92 -5.35 10.77
CA GLY A 234 -17.84 -5.14 11.72
C GLY A 234 -16.82 -6.27 11.66
N TYR A 235 -15.55 -5.90 11.69
CA TYR A 235 -14.42 -6.83 11.74
C TYR A 235 -13.46 -6.41 12.85
N LYS A 236 -12.71 -7.37 13.40
CA LYS A 236 -11.52 -7.03 14.19
C LYS A 236 -10.51 -6.35 13.27
N ALA A 237 -9.91 -5.25 13.74
CA ALA A 237 -8.98 -4.47 12.90
C ALA A 237 -7.88 -5.36 12.26
N GLN A 238 -7.37 -6.35 13.00
CA GLN A 238 -6.32 -7.27 12.53
C GLN A 238 -6.78 -8.32 11.49
N GLY A 239 -8.09 -8.54 11.32
CA GLY A 239 -8.66 -9.61 10.50
C GLY A 239 -9.31 -9.17 9.19
N VAL A 240 -9.45 -7.87 8.93
CA VAL A 240 -10.19 -7.39 7.75
C VAL A 240 -9.45 -7.68 6.45
N CYS A 241 -8.15 -7.41 6.43
CA CYS A 241 -7.34 -7.56 5.23
C CYS A 241 -6.90 -9.01 4.99
N TRP A 242 -6.96 -9.85 6.04
CA TRP A 242 -6.44 -11.22 6.05
C TRP A 242 -7.35 -12.09 6.92
N PRO A 243 -8.51 -12.53 6.40
CA PRO A 243 -9.32 -13.54 7.08
C PRO A 243 -8.50 -14.83 7.21
N ASP A 244 -8.55 -15.45 8.39
CA ASP A 244 -7.91 -16.74 8.70
C ASP A 244 -8.39 -17.87 7.77
#